data_AF-A0A2T3INL9-F1
#
_entry.id   AF-A0A2T3INL9-F1
#
_cell.length_a   1.000
_cell.length_b   1.000
_cell.length_c   1.000
_cell.angle_alpha   90.00
_cell.angle_beta   90.00
_cell.angle_gamma   90.00
#
_symmetry.space_group_name_H-M   'P 1'
#
loop_
_entity.id
_entity.type
_entity.pdbx_description
1 polymer ?
#
loop_
_entity_poly.entity_id
_entity_poly.type
_entity_poly.pdbx_seq_one_letter_code
_entity_poly.pdbx_strand_id
1 'polypeptide(L)'
;MYLLFSHHFLVCLAIITTSLIMAQAVAAPIKAVIKLSPEPITQQTIDLPLNEYHALKILALANVSSSQVPRPFDTPSPSIASPISDYDIGIDVNNNNIRDDYERRLLFQYQRPEYVAMGILAAAHWDRLAASYYQQDRIPSITAITLITNNIAINQCYYALQQIDNALVSPIFHYFNTEHRLLIKQQAEDKLLDIIATSAFTVDFEPQPCQRFILLAESMLQTTLTEDELAH
;
A
#
# COMPACT_ATOMS: atom_id res chain seq x y z
N MET A 1 69.21 -12.68 41.74
CA MET A 1 68.09 -13.60 41.41
C MET A 1 67.33 -12.97 40.25
N TYR A 2 67.78 -13.24 39.02
CA TYR A 2 67.16 -12.69 37.79
C TYR A 2 66.28 -13.78 37.18
N LEU A 3 64.97 -13.52 37.14
CA LEU A 3 64.00 -14.35 36.44
C LEU A 3 64.08 -14.03 34.94
N LEU A 4 64.57 -15.00 34.17
CA LEU A 4 64.41 -15.06 32.72
C LEU A 4 62.91 -15.21 32.41
N PHE A 5 62.25 -14.08 32.14
CA PHE A 5 60.91 -14.08 31.56
C PHE A 5 61.01 -14.60 30.13
N SER A 6 60.49 -15.82 29.93
CA SER A 6 60.44 -16.50 28.65
C SER A 6 59.66 -15.67 27.61
N HIS A 7 60.35 -15.27 26.54
CA HIS A 7 59.79 -14.58 25.37
C HIS A 7 58.59 -15.30 24.74
N HIS A 8 58.37 -16.58 25.02
CA HIS A 8 57.22 -17.34 24.51
C HIS A 8 55.89 -16.97 25.18
N PHE A 9 55.90 -16.45 26.41
CA PHE A 9 54.66 -16.15 27.13
C PHE A 9 54.01 -14.84 26.63
N LEU A 10 54.84 -13.87 26.21
CA LEU A 10 54.37 -12.58 25.70
C LEU A 10 53.82 -12.66 24.27
N VAL A 11 54.35 -13.59 23.46
CA VAL A 11 53.88 -13.81 22.08
C VAL A 11 52.51 -14.49 22.05
N CYS A 12 52.26 -15.44 22.96
CA CYS A 12 50.95 -16.08 23.06
C CYS A 12 49.84 -15.11 23.52
N LEU A 13 50.14 -14.19 24.43
CA LEU A 13 49.15 -13.21 24.90
C LEU A 13 48.75 -12.22 23.78
N ALA A 14 49.71 -11.80 22.95
CA ALA A 14 49.45 -10.89 21.84
C ALA A 14 48.54 -11.52 20.75
N ILE A 15 48.71 -12.83 20.49
CA ILE A 15 47.88 -13.57 19.50
C ILE A 15 46.45 -13.77 20.02
N ILE A 16 46.27 -13.94 21.34
CA ILE A 16 44.93 -14.08 21.94
C ILE A 16 44.19 -12.73 21.93
N THR A 17 44.89 -11.60 22.09
CA THR A 17 44.24 -10.28 22.03
C THR A 17 43.87 -9.81 20.62
N THR A 18 44.62 -10.20 19.58
CA THR A 18 44.27 -9.84 18.18
C THR A 18 43.15 -10.71 17.61
N SER A 19 42.97 -11.93 18.13
CA SER A 19 41.87 -12.81 17.73
C SER A 19 40.53 -12.47 18.42
N LEU A 20 40.54 -11.72 19.53
CA LEU A 20 39.31 -11.28 20.21
C LEU A 20 38.67 -10.02 19.60
N ILE A 21 39.39 -9.25 18.79
CA ILE A 21 38.87 -8.01 18.18
C ILE A 21 38.11 -8.29 16.86
N MET A 22 38.31 -9.46 16.25
CA MET A 22 37.64 -9.83 14.98
C MET A 22 36.31 -10.56 15.16
N ALA A 23 35.86 -10.79 16.40
CA ALA A 23 34.62 -11.50 16.72
C ALA A 23 33.44 -10.57 17.07
N GLN A 24 33.53 -9.28 16.76
CA GLN A 24 32.32 -8.47 16.56
C GLN A 24 31.78 -8.80 15.16
N ALA A 25 31.28 -10.03 15.02
CA ALA A 25 30.29 -10.32 14.01
C ALA A 25 29.15 -9.35 14.28
N VAL A 26 29.07 -8.29 13.47
CA VAL A 26 27.90 -7.43 13.38
C VAL A 26 26.78 -8.39 13.05
N ALA A 27 26.00 -8.79 14.06
CA ALA A 27 24.78 -9.53 13.85
C ALA A 27 23.93 -8.60 13.00
N ALA A 28 23.94 -8.83 11.69
CA ALA A 28 22.99 -8.20 10.80
C ALA A 28 21.62 -8.40 11.46
N PRO A 29 20.83 -7.34 11.68
CA PRO A 29 19.54 -7.49 12.32
C PRO A 29 18.79 -8.58 11.54
N ILE A 30 18.47 -9.67 12.23
CA ILE A 30 17.67 -10.75 11.67
C ILE A 30 16.38 -10.06 11.26
N LYS A 31 16.19 -9.84 9.95
CA LYS A 31 14.97 -9.23 9.41
C LYS A 31 13.84 -10.06 9.99
N ALA A 32 13.05 -9.45 10.88
CA ALA A 32 11.98 -10.17 11.56
C ALA A 32 11.09 -10.75 10.46
N VAL A 33 11.04 -12.08 10.36
CA VAL A 33 10.14 -12.75 9.43
C VAL A 33 8.76 -12.62 10.06
N ILE A 34 8.10 -11.48 9.82
CA ILE A 34 6.70 -11.32 10.18
C ILE A 34 5.94 -12.28 9.29
N LYS A 35 5.37 -13.34 9.87
CA LYS A 35 4.50 -14.27 9.15
C LYS A 35 3.15 -13.58 8.92
N LEU A 36 3.12 -12.66 7.97
CA LEU A 36 1.90 -12.08 7.41
C LEU A 36 1.31 -13.08 6.43
N SER A 37 0.85 -14.21 6.94
CA SER A 37 0.16 -15.21 6.13
C SER A 37 -1.32 -15.11 6.46
N PRO A 38 -2.11 -14.36 5.69
CA PRO A 38 -3.55 -14.38 5.83
C PRO A 38 -4.08 -15.80 5.56
N GLU A 39 -5.23 -16.14 6.14
CA GLU A 39 -5.83 -17.46 5.95
C GLU A 39 -6.20 -17.70 4.47
N PRO A 40 -6.10 -18.95 3.99
CA PRO A 40 -6.54 -19.30 2.63
C PRO A 40 -8.05 -19.08 2.48
N ILE A 41 -8.47 -18.58 1.32
CA ILE A 41 -9.87 -18.32 1.01
C ILE A 41 -10.62 -19.67 0.92
N THR A 42 -11.60 -19.88 1.80
CA THR A 42 -12.37 -21.14 1.89
C THR A 42 -13.76 -21.06 1.27
N GLN A 43 -14.25 -19.89 0.89
CA GLN A 43 -15.59 -19.71 0.31
C GLN A 43 -15.61 -19.84 -1.22
N GLN A 44 -16.50 -20.71 -1.73
CA GLN A 44 -16.72 -20.96 -3.16
C GLN A 44 -17.73 -20.00 -3.81
N THR A 45 -18.41 -19.16 -3.03
CA THR A 45 -19.35 -18.14 -3.51
C THR A 45 -18.96 -16.80 -2.91
N ILE A 46 -18.24 -15.99 -3.67
CA ILE A 46 -17.90 -14.62 -3.27
C ILE A 46 -18.85 -13.71 -4.03
N ASP A 47 -19.88 -13.24 -3.33
CA ASP A 47 -20.72 -12.17 -3.85
C ASP A 47 -19.92 -10.87 -3.92
N LEU A 48 -20.28 -9.99 -4.85
CA LEU A 48 -19.65 -8.68 -4.90
C LEU A 48 -19.89 -7.94 -3.58
N PRO A 49 -18.85 -7.31 -3.01
CA PRO A 49 -18.98 -6.63 -1.72
C PRO A 49 -19.85 -5.38 -1.81
N LEU A 50 -20.04 -4.82 -3.01
CA LEU A 50 -20.90 -3.69 -3.28
C LEU A 50 -22.02 -4.13 -4.22
N ASN A 51 -23.22 -3.62 -3.98
CA ASN A 51 -24.28 -3.70 -4.98
C ASN A 51 -24.23 -2.46 -5.90
N GLU A 52 -24.93 -2.53 -7.03
CA GLU A 52 -24.96 -1.48 -8.04
C GLU A 52 -25.35 -0.11 -7.45
N TYR A 53 -26.34 -0.05 -6.56
CA TYR A 53 -26.76 1.20 -5.93
C TYR A 53 -25.63 1.89 -5.14
N HIS A 54 -24.94 1.13 -4.27
CA HIS A 54 -23.82 1.68 -3.49
C HIS A 54 -22.65 2.06 -4.39
N ALA A 55 -22.38 1.25 -5.42
CA ALA A 55 -21.33 1.55 -6.39
C ALA A 55 -21.60 2.87 -7.12
N LEU A 56 -22.80 3.07 -7.66
CA LEU A 56 -23.17 4.32 -8.34
C LEU A 56 -23.10 5.52 -7.40
N LYS A 57 -23.48 5.36 -6.12
CA LYS A 57 -23.35 6.43 -5.12
C LYS A 57 -21.88 6.81 -4.87
N ILE A 58 -21.00 5.82 -4.73
CA ILE A 58 -19.55 6.05 -4.60
C ILE A 58 -18.99 6.78 -5.82
N LEU A 59 -19.33 6.32 -7.04
CA LEU A 59 -18.84 6.94 -8.27
C LEU A 59 -19.32 8.39 -8.43
N ALA A 60 -20.57 8.66 -8.05
CA ALA A 60 -21.12 10.01 -8.05
C ALA A 60 -20.41 10.92 -7.04
N LEU A 61 -20.18 10.44 -5.81
CA LEU A 61 -19.48 11.20 -4.77
C LEU A 61 -18.01 11.46 -5.12
N ALA A 62 -17.35 10.48 -5.73
CA ALA A 62 -16.00 10.62 -6.23
C ALA A 62 -15.92 11.42 -7.53
N ASN A 63 -17.03 11.96 -8.04
CA ASN A 63 -17.12 12.69 -9.30
C ASN A 63 -16.40 11.97 -10.45
N VAL A 64 -16.58 10.65 -10.54
CA VAL A 64 -15.99 9.80 -11.59
C VAL A 64 -16.80 9.95 -12.86
N SER A 65 -16.16 10.36 -13.95
CA SER A 65 -16.86 10.67 -15.20
C SER A 65 -15.96 10.54 -16.41
N SER A 66 -16.39 9.70 -17.35
CA SER A 66 -15.72 9.55 -18.65
C SER A 66 -15.66 10.84 -19.47
N SER A 67 -16.53 11.81 -19.18
CA SER A 67 -16.57 13.12 -19.86
C SER A 67 -15.58 14.15 -19.28
N GLN A 68 -15.13 13.94 -18.04
CA GLN A 68 -14.24 14.85 -17.33
C GLN A 68 -12.79 14.40 -17.37
N VAL A 69 -12.54 13.10 -17.60
CA VAL A 69 -11.19 12.57 -17.86
C VAL A 69 -10.68 13.13 -19.20
N PRO A 70 -9.52 13.83 -19.26
CA PRO A 70 -8.97 14.36 -20.50
C PRO A 70 -8.83 13.29 -21.58
N ARG A 71 -8.97 13.63 -22.87
CA ARG A 71 -8.71 12.62 -23.91
C ARG A 71 -7.21 12.35 -24.01
N PRO A 72 -6.78 11.18 -24.54
CA PRO A 72 -5.36 10.83 -24.68
C PRO A 72 -4.49 11.86 -25.41
N PHE A 73 -5.10 12.79 -26.16
CA PHE A 73 -4.42 13.84 -26.92
C PHE A 73 -4.55 15.24 -26.30
N ASP A 74 -5.27 15.37 -25.18
CA ASP A 74 -5.54 16.64 -24.51
C ASP A 74 -4.57 16.92 -23.34
N THR A 75 -3.55 16.07 -23.13
CA THR A 75 -2.57 16.27 -22.05
C THR A 75 -1.76 17.55 -22.27
N PRO A 76 -1.75 18.49 -21.32
CA PRO A 76 -0.87 19.65 -21.38
C PRO A 76 0.60 19.19 -21.37
N SER A 77 1.43 19.88 -22.16
CA SER A 77 2.89 19.74 -22.11
C SER A 77 3.39 20.01 -20.67
N PRO A 78 4.35 19.22 -20.13
CA PRO A 78 4.77 19.37 -18.75
C PRO A 78 5.48 20.72 -18.59
N SER A 79 4.85 21.64 -17.86
CA SER A 79 5.51 22.87 -17.44
C SER A 79 5.54 22.95 -15.92
N ILE A 80 6.79 23.07 -15.43
CA ILE A 80 7.24 23.42 -14.08
C ILE A 80 7.34 22.25 -13.09
N ALA A 81 8.59 21.87 -12.84
CA ALA A 81 9.00 20.90 -11.83
C ALA A 81 8.62 21.36 -10.41
N SER A 82 7.60 20.71 -9.85
CA SER A 82 7.40 20.61 -8.41
C SER A 82 8.37 19.56 -7.83
N PRO A 83 8.85 19.69 -6.58
CA PRO A 83 9.82 18.75 -6.00
C PRO A 83 9.29 17.31 -5.84
N ILE A 84 7.99 17.09 -6.04
CA ILE A 84 7.39 15.80 -6.37
C ILE A 84 7.04 15.90 -7.86
N SER A 85 7.75 15.20 -8.73
CA SER A 85 7.49 15.36 -10.16
C SER A 85 6.09 14.83 -10.48
N ASP A 86 5.34 15.50 -11.36
CA ASP A 86 4.02 15.05 -11.85
C ASP A 86 4.03 13.62 -12.42
N TYR A 87 5.22 13.08 -12.68
CA TYR A 87 5.46 11.68 -13.03
C TYR A 87 5.04 10.69 -11.91
N ASP A 88 5.26 11.06 -10.65
CA ASP A 88 5.07 10.20 -9.49
C ASP A 88 3.59 10.19 -9.07
N ILE A 89 3.01 11.39 -8.94
CA ILE A 89 1.62 11.61 -8.53
C ILE A 89 0.65 11.36 -9.70
N GLY A 90 1.09 11.50 -10.95
CA GLY A 90 0.23 11.46 -12.13
C GLY A 90 -0.69 12.68 -12.23
N ILE A 91 -1.38 12.77 -13.36
CA ILE A 91 -2.23 13.92 -13.68
C ILE A 91 -3.64 13.66 -13.16
N ASP A 92 -4.21 14.64 -12.46
CA ASP A 92 -5.61 14.72 -12.04
C ASP A 92 -6.14 16.10 -12.47
N VAL A 93 -6.65 16.21 -13.70
CA VAL A 93 -7.14 17.50 -14.24
C VAL A 93 -8.51 17.85 -13.68
N ASN A 94 -9.36 16.85 -13.40
CA ASN A 94 -10.71 17.06 -12.90
C ASN A 94 -10.76 17.29 -11.36
N ASN A 95 -9.59 17.22 -10.69
CA ASN A 95 -9.39 17.44 -9.26
C ASN A 95 -10.31 16.58 -8.38
N ASN A 96 -10.58 15.34 -8.80
CA ASN A 96 -11.39 14.40 -8.03
C ASN A 96 -10.56 13.52 -7.08
N ASN A 97 -9.25 13.80 -6.97
CA ASN A 97 -8.24 13.04 -6.23
C ASN A 97 -8.02 11.63 -6.80
N ILE A 98 -8.36 11.40 -8.06
CA ILE A 98 -8.11 10.16 -8.78
C ILE A 98 -7.29 10.52 -10.01
N ARG A 99 -6.19 9.80 -10.23
CA ARG A 99 -5.38 10.05 -11.43
C ARG A 99 -6.18 9.71 -12.69
N ASP A 100 -6.17 10.62 -13.65
CA ASP A 100 -6.89 10.50 -14.91
C ASP A 100 -6.50 9.25 -15.70
N ASP A 101 -5.22 8.85 -15.65
CA ASP A 101 -4.71 7.66 -16.33
C ASP A 101 -5.30 6.36 -15.76
N TYR A 102 -5.52 6.35 -14.45
CA TYR A 102 -6.09 5.25 -13.71
C TYR A 102 -7.62 5.22 -13.84
N GLU A 103 -8.30 6.36 -13.65
CA GLU A 103 -9.75 6.49 -13.84
C GLU A 103 -10.16 6.00 -15.23
N ARG A 104 -9.45 6.45 -16.28
CA ARG A 104 -9.70 5.99 -17.66
C ARG A 104 -9.59 4.48 -17.80
N ARG A 105 -8.57 3.88 -17.19
CA ARG A 105 -8.36 2.42 -17.27
C ARG A 105 -9.46 1.66 -16.56
N LEU A 106 -9.94 2.13 -15.41
CA LEU A 106 -11.07 1.53 -14.72
C LEU A 106 -12.34 1.57 -15.59
N LEU A 107 -12.68 2.75 -16.13
CA LEU A 107 -13.87 2.95 -16.96
C LEU A 107 -13.80 2.18 -18.29
N PHE A 108 -12.60 1.94 -18.82
CA PHE A 108 -12.42 1.14 -20.03
C PHE A 108 -12.44 -0.37 -19.76
N GLN A 109 -11.79 -0.81 -18.68
CA GLN A 109 -11.60 -2.23 -18.36
C GLN A 109 -12.86 -2.88 -17.77
N TYR A 110 -13.61 -2.15 -16.94
CA TYR A 110 -14.71 -2.71 -16.17
C TYR A 110 -16.07 -2.29 -16.72
N GLN A 111 -16.91 -3.29 -17.01
CA GLN A 111 -18.28 -3.09 -17.48
C GLN A 111 -19.28 -2.89 -16.33
N ARG A 112 -18.89 -3.33 -15.13
CA ARG A 112 -19.73 -3.30 -13.92
C ARG A 112 -19.35 -2.11 -13.04
N PRO A 113 -20.29 -1.22 -12.67
CA PRO A 113 -19.98 -0.07 -11.81
C PRO A 113 -19.40 -0.49 -10.46
N GLU A 114 -19.73 -1.68 -9.96
CA GLU A 114 -19.20 -2.22 -8.70
C GLU A 114 -17.68 -2.39 -8.75
N TYR A 115 -17.13 -2.92 -9.86
CA TYR A 115 -15.68 -3.07 -10.01
C TYR A 115 -14.98 -1.73 -10.19
N VAL A 116 -15.62 -0.76 -10.85
CA VAL A 116 -15.09 0.61 -10.94
C VAL A 116 -15.04 1.23 -9.54
N ALA A 117 -16.13 1.16 -8.78
CA ALA A 117 -16.21 1.70 -7.42
C ALA A 117 -15.18 1.06 -6.48
N MET A 118 -15.00 -0.27 -6.56
CA MET A 118 -13.94 -0.95 -5.82
C MET A 118 -12.55 -0.43 -6.22
N GLY A 119 -12.29 -0.20 -7.51
CA GLY A 119 -11.03 0.40 -7.97
C GLY A 119 -10.79 1.78 -7.37
N ILE A 120 -11.81 2.63 -7.34
CA ILE A 120 -11.74 3.98 -6.74
C ILE A 120 -11.45 3.92 -5.23
N LEU A 121 -12.14 3.05 -4.50
CA LEU A 121 -11.88 2.85 -3.06
C LEU A 121 -10.46 2.32 -2.81
N ALA A 122 -9.98 1.41 -3.67
CA ALA A 122 -8.62 0.89 -3.59
C ALA A 122 -7.58 1.97 -3.89
N ALA A 123 -7.82 2.85 -4.88
CA ALA A 123 -6.94 3.97 -5.19
C ALA A 123 -6.77 4.92 -4.00
N ALA A 124 -7.87 5.33 -3.36
CA ALA A 124 -7.80 6.18 -2.17
C ALA A 124 -6.98 5.53 -1.03
N HIS A 125 -7.04 4.21 -0.90
CA HIS A 125 -6.18 3.47 0.01
C HIS A 125 -4.70 3.48 -0.43
N TRP A 126 -4.45 3.23 -1.71
CA TRP A 126 -3.10 3.20 -2.27
C TRP A 126 -2.42 4.57 -2.29
N ASP A 127 -3.17 5.67 -2.39
CA ASP A 127 -2.63 7.02 -2.23
C ASP A 127 -2.03 7.19 -0.82
N ARG A 128 -2.74 6.73 0.21
CA ARG A 128 -2.25 6.75 1.60
C ARG A 128 -1.07 5.82 1.82
N LEU A 129 -1.09 4.65 1.19
CA LEU A 129 0.05 3.72 1.22
C LEU A 129 1.28 4.34 0.55
N ALA A 130 1.15 4.92 -0.63
CA ALA A 130 2.26 5.57 -1.33
C ALA A 130 2.77 6.80 -0.56
N ALA A 131 1.88 7.61 0.04
CA ALA A 131 2.25 8.75 0.84
C ALA A 131 3.13 8.39 2.06
N SER A 132 3.00 7.16 2.59
CA SER A 132 3.82 6.71 3.71
C SER A 132 5.31 6.63 3.37
N TYR A 133 5.66 6.47 2.09
CA TYR A 133 7.04 6.54 1.61
C TYR A 133 7.66 7.90 1.91
N TYR A 134 6.99 8.98 1.49
CA TYR A 134 7.47 10.36 1.61
C TYR A 134 7.33 10.94 3.02
N GLN A 135 6.46 10.37 3.86
CA GLN A 135 6.22 10.87 5.21
C GLN A 135 7.48 10.81 6.08
N GLN A 136 8.00 11.98 6.48
CA GLN A 136 9.16 12.08 7.38
C GLN A 136 8.79 11.89 8.85
N ASP A 137 7.58 12.30 9.22
CA ASP A 137 7.07 12.15 10.58
C ASP A 137 6.88 10.68 10.96
N ARG A 138 6.92 10.43 12.28
CA ARG A 138 6.69 9.10 12.83
C ARG A 138 5.28 8.61 12.46
N ILE A 139 5.21 7.49 11.74
CA ILE A 139 3.96 6.78 11.46
C ILE A 139 3.60 5.93 12.69
N PRO A 140 2.39 6.08 13.27
CA PRO A 140 1.94 5.23 14.37
C PRO A 140 1.83 3.75 13.95
N SER A 141 2.19 2.83 14.84
CA SER A 141 2.13 1.38 14.54
C SER A 141 0.75 0.91 14.13
N ILE A 142 -0.32 1.43 14.76
CA ILE A 142 -1.71 1.11 14.38
C ILE A 142 -2.01 1.54 12.94
N THR A 143 -1.51 2.71 12.52
CA THR A 143 -1.66 3.21 11.15
C THR A 143 -0.93 2.29 10.18
N ALA A 144 0.30 1.87 10.50
CA ALA A 144 1.06 0.95 9.67
C ALA A 144 0.36 -0.42 9.52
N ILE A 145 -0.11 -0.99 10.63
CA ILE A 145 -0.90 -2.23 10.63
C ILE A 145 -2.14 -2.08 9.76
N THR A 146 -2.89 -0.98 9.93
CA THR A 146 -4.11 -0.72 9.16
C THR A 146 -3.82 -0.62 7.67
N LEU A 147 -2.76 0.09 7.28
CA LEU A 147 -2.40 0.22 5.86
C LEU A 147 -2.02 -1.13 5.24
N ILE A 148 -1.18 -1.92 5.91
CA ILE A 148 -0.73 -3.22 5.40
C ILE A 148 -1.88 -4.24 5.36
N THR A 149 -2.67 -4.35 6.43
CA THR A 149 -3.80 -5.30 6.49
C THR A 149 -4.89 -4.95 5.49
N ASN A 150 -5.20 -3.67 5.30
CA ASN A 150 -6.14 -3.23 4.25
C ASN A 150 -5.63 -3.55 2.85
N ASN A 151 -4.35 -3.29 2.57
CA ASN A 151 -3.74 -3.59 1.27
C ASN A 151 -3.80 -5.10 0.97
N ILE A 152 -3.50 -5.94 1.98
CA ILE A 152 -3.60 -7.40 1.86
C ILE A 152 -5.05 -7.81 1.59
N ALA A 153 -6.02 -7.31 2.35
CA ALA A 153 -7.43 -7.64 2.18
C ALA A 153 -7.97 -7.22 0.79
N ILE A 154 -7.62 -6.02 0.31
CA ILE A 154 -7.96 -5.55 -1.04
C ILE A 154 -7.44 -6.51 -2.10
N ASN A 155 -6.15 -6.87 -2.02
CA ASN A 155 -5.52 -7.76 -3.00
C ASN A 155 -6.09 -9.17 -2.96
N GLN A 156 -6.35 -9.70 -1.76
CA GLN A 156 -7.00 -11.00 -1.58
C GLN A 156 -8.42 -11.01 -2.13
N CYS A 157 -9.20 -9.95 -1.90
CA CYS A 157 -10.55 -9.86 -2.46
C CYS A 157 -10.53 -9.91 -3.99
N TYR A 158 -9.67 -9.11 -4.64
CA TYR A 158 -9.51 -9.18 -6.10
C TYR A 158 -9.06 -10.56 -6.57
N TYR A 159 -8.06 -11.16 -5.92
CA TYR A 159 -7.61 -12.51 -6.25
C TYR A 159 -8.75 -13.53 -6.19
N ALA A 160 -9.62 -13.42 -5.19
CA ALA A 160 -10.75 -14.29 -4.98
C ALA A 160 -11.85 -14.10 -6.03
N LEU A 161 -12.17 -12.84 -6.36
CA LEU A 161 -13.13 -12.50 -7.41
C LEU A 161 -12.65 -12.94 -8.79
N GLN A 162 -11.34 -12.90 -9.04
CA GLN A 162 -10.74 -13.40 -10.29
C GLN A 162 -10.91 -14.90 -10.49
N GLN A 163 -11.15 -15.68 -9.43
CA GLN A 163 -11.47 -17.12 -9.56
C GLN A 163 -12.91 -17.35 -10.06
N ILE A 164 -13.78 -16.35 -9.94
CA ILE A 164 -15.19 -16.41 -10.35
C ILE A 164 -15.38 -15.71 -11.69
N ASP A 165 -14.72 -14.57 -11.86
CA ASP A 165 -14.70 -13.76 -13.07
C ASP A 165 -13.28 -13.73 -13.65
N ASN A 166 -12.99 -14.69 -14.53
CA ASN A 166 -11.67 -14.84 -15.14
C ASN A 166 -11.27 -13.64 -16.03
N ALA A 167 -12.22 -12.79 -16.42
CA ALA A 167 -11.96 -11.58 -17.20
C ALA A 167 -11.61 -10.38 -16.29
N LEU A 168 -11.81 -10.49 -14.98
CA LEU A 168 -11.43 -9.47 -14.02
C LEU A 168 -9.90 -9.36 -13.95
N VAL A 169 -9.38 -8.16 -14.20
CA VAL A 169 -7.97 -7.83 -13.99
C VAL A 169 -7.88 -7.04 -12.69
N SER A 170 -6.95 -7.36 -11.80
CA SER A 170 -6.74 -6.58 -10.58
C SER A 170 -6.30 -5.15 -10.92
N PRO A 171 -6.95 -4.11 -10.36
CA PRO A 171 -6.64 -2.73 -10.72
C PRO A 171 -5.29 -2.26 -10.18
N ILE A 172 -4.64 -3.03 -9.30
CA ILE A 172 -3.31 -2.68 -8.79
C ILE A 172 -2.28 -2.51 -9.91
N PHE A 173 -2.41 -3.28 -10.99
CA PHE A 173 -1.53 -3.20 -12.17
C PHE A 173 -1.74 -1.92 -12.97
N HIS A 174 -2.94 -1.34 -12.91
CA HIS A 174 -3.24 -0.05 -13.53
C HIS A 174 -2.83 1.12 -12.62
N TYR A 175 -2.86 0.92 -11.30
CA TYR A 175 -2.48 1.95 -10.36
C TYR A 175 -0.95 2.09 -10.24
N PHE A 176 -0.21 1.01 -10.04
CA PHE A 176 1.25 1.02 -10.00
C PHE A 176 1.84 0.62 -11.35
N ASN A 177 1.44 1.33 -12.40
CA ASN A 177 1.69 1.01 -13.81
C ASN A 177 3.06 1.44 -14.37
N THR A 178 3.94 2.00 -13.54
CA THR A 178 5.32 2.36 -13.92
C THR A 178 6.31 1.73 -12.94
N GLU A 179 7.55 1.52 -13.38
CA GLU A 179 8.62 0.98 -12.52
C GLU A 179 8.83 1.84 -11.26
N HIS A 180 8.80 3.16 -11.43
CA HIS A 180 8.96 4.09 -10.31
C HIS A 180 7.81 4.03 -9.31
N ARG A 181 6.55 3.96 -9.77
CA ARG A 181 5.38 3.80 -8.89
C ARG A 181 5.42 2.46 -8.16
N LEU A 182 5.85 1.40 -8.83
CA LEU A 182 6.06 0.10 -8.20
C LEU A 182 7.16 0.14 -7.13
N LEU A 183 8.25 0.87 -7.39
CA LEU A 183 9.33 1.07 -6.41
C LEU A 183 8.82 1.84 -5.17
N ILE A 184 8.06 2.92 -5.36
CA ILE A 184 7.43 3.67 -4.26
C ILE A 184 6.56 2.75 -3.42
N LYS A 185 5.71 1.92 -4.07
CA LYS A 185 4.87 0.94 -3.37
C LYS A 185 5.71 -0.01 -2.52
N GLN A 186 6.76 -0.60 -3.10
CA GLN A 186 7.63 -1.55 -2.40
C GLN A 186 8.31 -0.90 -1.19
N GLN A 187 8.87 0.29 -1.37
CA GLN A 187 9.56 1.03 -0.30
C GLN A 187 8.59 1.50 0.80
N ALA A 188 7.37 1.89 0.42
CA ALA A 188 6.31 2.16 1.38
C ALA A 188 5.96 0.92 2.20
N GLU A 189 5.73 -0.22 1.54
CA GLU A 189 5.41 -1.48 2.22
C GLU A 189 6.53 -1.92 3.15
N ASP A 190 7.79 -1.92 2.69
CA ASP A 190 8.96 -2.28 3.52
C ASP A 190 9.06 -1.38 4.77
N LYS A 191 8.91 -0.06 4.60
CA LYS A 191 8.93 0.90 5.72
C LYS A 191 7.82 0.62 6.74
N LEU A 192 6.61 0.33 6.27
CA LEU A 192 5.49 0.00 7.15
C LEU A 192 5.70 -1.35 7.85
N LEU A 193 6.24 -2.34 7.16
CA LEU A 193 6.58 -3.65 7.72
C LEU A 193 7.64 -3.55 8.81
N ASP A 194 8.66 -2.70 8.65
CA ASP A 194 9.67 -2.47 9.69
C ASP A 194 9.07 -1.85 10.97
N ILE A 195 8.07 -0.97 10.81
CA ILE A 195 7.29 -0.42 11.94
C ILE A 195 6.47 -1.53 12.62
N ILE A 196 5.86 -2.42 11.84
CA ILE A 196 5.07 -3.54 12.36
C ILE A 196 5.97 -4.55 13.08
N ALA A 197 7.17 -4.83 12.57
CA ALA A 197 8.14 -5.76 13.16
C ALA A 197 8.52 -5.37 14.60
N THR A 198 8.49 -4.08 14.90
CA THR A 198 8.86 -3.51 16.20
C THR A 198 7.64 -3.14 17.05
N SER A 199 6.43 -3.40 16.54
CA SER A 199 5.17 -3.12 17.21
C SER A 199 4.89 -4.11 18.34
N ALA A 200 4.32 -3.61 19.44
CA ALA A 200 3.76 -4.45 20.50
C ALA A 200 2.33 -4.94 20.21
N PHE A 201 1.68 -4.40 19.16
CA PHE A 201 0.34 -4.78 18.76
C PHE A 201 0.34 -6.09 17.98
N THR A 202 -0.69 -6.91 18.21
CA THR A 202 -0.99 -8.07 17.36
C THR A 202 -1.49 -7.60 16.00
N VAL A 203 -1.15 -8.38 14.97
CA VAL A 203 -1.64 -8.16 13.61
C VAL A 203 -2.71 -9.20 13.33
N ASP A 204 -3.95 -8.72 13.23
CA ASP A 204 -5.10 -9.55 12.90
C ASP A 204 -5.53 -9.28 11.46
N PHE A 205 -5.77 -10.35 10.71
CA PHE A 205 -6.24 -10.27 9.32
C PHE A 205 -7.75 -10.47 9.26
N GLU A 206 -8.40 -9.74 8.36
CA GLU A 206 -9.83 -9.90 8.11
C GLU A 206 -10.09 -11.30 7.51
N PRO A 207 -10.93 -12.15 8.13
CA PRO A 207 -11.24 -13.47 7.59
C PRO A 207 -12.03 -13.39 6.28
N GLN A 208 -12.74 -12.29 6.05
CA GLN A 208 -13.48 -12.00 4.82
C GLN A 208 -12.87 -10.79 4.10
N PRO A 209 -11.86 -10.99 3.23
CA PRO A 209 -11.10 -9.88 2.64
C PRO A 209 -11.98 -8.89 1.85
N CYS A 210 -13.06 -9.37 1.21
CA CYS A 210 -13.98 -8.50 0.48
C CYS A 210 -14.85 -7.60 1.38
N GLN A 211 -15.07 -7.95 2.65
CA GLN A 211 -15.75 -7.08 3.61
C GLN A 211 -15.03 -5.74 3.76
N ARG A 212 -13.72 -5.70 3.46
CA ARG A 212 -12.94 -4.47 3.48
C ARG A 212 -13.49 -3.39 2.56
N PHE A 213 -14.05 -3.76 1.41
CA PHE A 213 -14.66 -2.78 0.49
C PHE A 213 -15.94 -2.16 1.04
N ILE A 214 -16.70 -2.89 1.86
CA ILE A 214 -17.87 -2.35 2.56
C ILE A 214 -17.42 -1.30 3.57
N LEU A 215 -16.39 -1.60 4.38
CA LEU A 215 -15.86 -0.65 5.37
C LEU A 215 -15.26 0.61 4.72
N LEU A 216 -14.56 0.45 3.59
CA LEU A 216 -14.03 1.59 2.82
C LEU A 216 -15.16 2.43 2.23
N ALA A 217 -16.22 1.80 1.70
CA ALA A 217 -17.40 2.49 1.21
C ALA A 217 -18.11 3.27 2.33
N GLU A 218 -18.36 2.63 3.48
CA GLU A 218 -19.00 3.27 4.64
C GLU A 218 -18.21 4.50 5.10
N SER A 219 -16.88 4.38 5.19
CA SER A 219 -16.02 5.52 5.54
C SER A 219 -16.17 6.69 4.57
N MET A 220 -16.28 6.43 3.26
CA MET A 220 -16.45 7.48 2.23
C MET A 220 -17.86 8.09 2.27
N LEU A 221 -18.89 7.26 2.48
CA LEU A 221 -20.29 7.69 2.52
C LEU A 221 -20.64 8.48 3.78
N GLN A 222 -19.95 8.24 4.90
CA GLN A 222 -20.14 8.98 6.15
C GLN A 222 -19.41 10.32 6.16
N THR A 223 -18.28 10.46 5.44
CA THR A 223 -17.51 11.71 5.38
C THR A 223 -18.22 12.88 4.69
N THR A 224 -19.34 12.65 4.00
CA THR A 224 -20.09 13.71 3.27
C THR A 224 -21.45 14.06 3.87
N LEU A 225 -21.96 13.32 4.86
CA LEU A 225 -23.22 13.68 5.52
C LEU A 225 -23.08 14.86 6.49
N THR A 226 -21.86 15.20 6.92
CA THR A 226 -21.60 16.37 7.77
C THR A 226 -21.51 17.69 7.01
N GLU A 227 -21.33 17.68 5.68
CA GLU A 227 -21.26 18.91 4.89
C GLU A 227 -22.65 19.35 4.39
N ASP A 228 -23.57 18.41 4.14
CA ASP A 228 -24.94 18.71 3.74
C ASP A 228 -25.86 19.10 4.92
N GLU A 229 -25.55 18.70 6.16
CA GLU A 229 -26.31 19.12 7.36
C GLU A 229 -25.96 20.53 7.87
N LEU A 230 -24.92 21.17 7.32
CA LEU A 230 -24.53 22.55 7.63
C LEU A 230 -24.95 23.56 6.54
N ALA A 231 -25.59 23.08 5.47
CA ALA A 231 -26.08 23.90 4.36
C ALA A 231 -27.59 24.18 4.41
N HIS A 232 -28.30 23.81 5.50
CA HIS A 232 -29.72 24.09 5.70
C HIS A 232 -29.98 24.79 7.04
#